data_AF-A0A847WA34-F1
#
_entry.id   AF-A0A847WA34-F1
#
_cell.length_a   1.000
_cell.length_b   1.000
_cell.length_c   1.000
_cell.angle_alpha   90.00
_cell.angle_beta   90.00
_cell.angle_gamma   90.00
#
_symmetry.space_group_name_H-M   'P 1'
#
loop_
_entity.id
_entity.type
_entity.pdbx_description
1 polymer ?
#
loop_
_entity_poly.entity_id
_entity_poly.type
_entity_poly.pdbx_seq_one_letter_code
_entity_poly.pdbx_strand_id
1 'polypeptide(L)' 'RKLILYAGEAGIIGLEAIYPEYSEEQTEYMIRLAGEYGMKISGGSDFHGDNRPESPLGCVKVPYSRLEELRNG' A
#
# COMPACT_ATOMS: atom_id res chain seq x y z
N ARG A 1 -5.39 -10.60 9.74
CA ARG A 1 -4.14 -11.09 10.39
C ARG A 1 -3.61 -12.40 9.77
N LYS A 2 -4.39 -13.49 9.68
CA LYS A 2 -3.92 -14.77 9.05
C LYS A 2 -3.36 -14.61 7.63
N LEU A 3 -4.03 -13.84 6.76
CA LEU A 3 -3.58 -13.61 5.38
C LEU A 3 -2.21 -12.92 5.32
N ILE A 4 -1.96 -11.96 6.22
CA ILE A 4 -0.71 -11.20 6.27
C ILE A 4 0.45 -12.11 6.67
N LEU A 5 0.24 -12.95 7.69
CA LEU A 5 1.23 -13.95 8.10
C LEU A 5 1.55 -14.92 6.96
N TYR A 6 0.51 -15.49 6.34
CA TYR A 6 0.67 -16.40 5.20
C TYR A 6 1.40 -15.74 4.02
N ALA A 7 1.04 -14.50 3.68
CA ALA A 7 1.69 -13.76 2.61
C ALA A 7 3.18 -13.50 2.92
N GLY A 8 3.49 -13.12 4.16
CA GLY A 8 4.87 -12.94 4.62
C GLY A 8 5.68 -14.24 4.54
N GLU A 9 5.11 -15.37 4.98
CA GLU A 9 5.72 -16.70 4.85
C GLU A 9 5.93 -17.10 3.38
N ALA A 10 5.05 -16.65 2.48
CA ALA A 10 5.17 -16.84 1.03
C ALA A 10 6.15 -15.87 0.34
N GLY A 11 6.78 -14.94 1.08
CA GLY A 11 7.78 -14.01 0.55
C GLY A 11 7.23 -12.66 0.10
N ILE A 12 5.96 -12.34 0.40
CA ILE A 12 5.43 -10.98 0.20
C ILE A 12 6.02 -10.05 1.26
N ILE A 13 6.62 -8.95 0.82
CA ILE A 13 7.37 -8.04 1.67
C ILE A 13 6.62 -6.74 2.04
N GLY A 14 5.40 -6.53 1.53
CA GLY A 14 4.72 -5.26 1.68
C GLY A 14 3.19 -5.31 1.56
N LEU A 15 2.57 -4.23 2.04
CA LEU A 15 1.13 -3.97 1.96
C LEU A 15 0.87 -2.67 1.20
N GLU A 16 -0.25 -2.60 0.51
CA GLU A 16 -0.79 -1.34 0.00
C GLU A 16 -1.49 -0.62 1.15
N ALA A 17 -0.99 0.57 1.50
CA ALA A 17 -1.57 1.38 2.57
C ALA A 17 -2.02 2.77 2.08
N ILE A 18 -1.47 3.24 0.96
CA ILE A 18 -1.82 4.53 0.36
C ILE A 18 -2.66 4.24 -0.90
N TYR A 19 -3.98 4.35 -0.76
CA TYR A 19 -4.94 4.00 -1.80
C TYR A 19 -6.10 5.03 -1.84
N PRO A 20 -6.58 5.47 -3.02
CA PRO A 20 -7.51 6.60 -3.12
C PRO A 20 -8.85 6.41 -2.40
N GLU A 21 -9.34 5.18 -2.27
CA GLU A 21 -10.63 4.92 -1.61
C GLU A 21 -10.49 4.68 -0.11
N TYR A 22 -9.26 4.70 0.42
CA TYR A 22 -9.07 4.63 1.87
C TYR A 22 -9.33 5.99 2.49
N SER A 23 -10.14 6.01 3.54
CA SER A 23 -10.17 7.11 4.48
C SER A 23 -8.79 7.29 5.15
N GLU A 24 -8.60 8.43 5.80
CA GLU A 24 -7.40 8.67 6.62
C GLU A 24 -7.24 7.59 7.69
N GLU A 25 -8.32 7.20 8.36
CA GLU A 25 -8.33 6.12 9.36
C GLU A 25 -7.93 4.76 8.77
N GLN A 26 -8.44 4.43 7.57
CA GLN A 26 -8.08 3.18 6.88
C GLN A 26 -6.60 3.18 6.47
N THR A 27 -6.09 4.31 5.98
CA THR A 27 -4.67 4.49 5.66
C THR A 27 -3.80 4.29 6.90
N GLU A 28 -4.13 4.97 8.01
CA GLU A 28 -3.41 4.83 9.28
C GLU A 28 -3.47 3.40 9.83
N TYR A 29 -4.63 2.75 9.73
CA TYR A 29 -4.80 1.36 10.11
C TYR A 29 -3.85 0.45 9.32
N MET A 30 -3.77 0.62 8.00
CA MET A 30 -2.91 -0.19 7.14
C MET A 30 -1.42 0.08 7.38
N ILE A 31 -1.05 1.34 7.63
CA ILE A 31 0.33 1.71 8.02
C ILE A 31 0.71 1.04 9.34
N ARG A 32 -0.15 1.11 10.36
CA ARG A 32 0.09 0.45 11.65
C ARG A 32 0.20 -1.06 11.47
N LEU A 33 -0.69 -1.64 10.67
CA LEU A 33 -0.70 -3.07 10.40
C LEU A 33 0.58 -3.53 9.69
N ALA A 34 1.08 -2.76 8.71
CA ALA A 34 2.36 -3.04 8.07
C ALA A 34 3.50 -3.02 9.10
N GLY A 35 3.53 -2.01 9.97
CA GLY A 35 4.51 -1.91 11.07
C GLY A 35 4.45 -3.09 12.06
N GLU A 36 3.25 -3.52 12.45
CA GLU A 36 3.05 -4.66 13.37
C GLU A 36 3.60 -5.98 12.83
N TYR A 37 3.64 -6.15 11.51
CA TYR A 37 4.08 -7.38 10.84
C TYR A 37 5.44 -7.23 10.14
N GLY A 38 6.13 -6.09 10.30
CA GLY A 38 7.40 -5.83 9.63
C GLY A 38 7.30 -5.75 8.11
N MET A 39 6.11 -5.47 7.57
CA MET A 39 5.89 -5.30 6.14
C MET A 39 6.17 -3.86 5.70
N LYS A 40 6.67 -3.72 4.48
CA LYS A 40 6.90 -2.42 3.82
C LYS A 40 5.58 -1.82 3.33
N ILE A 41 5.57 -0.52 3.08
CA ILE A 41 4.37 0.19 2.61
C ILE A 41 4.51 0.50 1.12
N SER A 42 3.42 0.29 0.39
CA SER A 42 3.24 0.66 -1.02
C SER A 42 1.95 1.45 -1.21
N GLY A 43 1.74 1.93 -2.44
CA GLY A 43 0.54 2.65 -2.83
C GLY A 43 0.49 2.97 -4.31
N GLY A 44 -0.68 3.34 -4.78
CA GLY A 44 -0.92 3.70 -6.17
C GLY A 44 -2.32 4.24 -6.38
N SER A 45 -2.54 4.89 -7.53
CA SER A 45 -3.86 5.40 -7.88
C SER A 45 -4.81 4.31 -8.39
N ASP A 46 -4.32 3.11 -8.69
CA ASP A 46 -5.14 2.06 -9.31
C ASP A 46 -5.90 2.56 -10.57
N PHE A 47 -5.20 3.33 -11.40
CA PHE A 47 -5.78 4.02 -12.55
C PHE A 47 -6.15 3.04 -13.67
N HIS A 48 -7.39 3.11 -14.13
CA HIS A 48 -7.95 2.25 -15.18
C HIS A 48 -8.62 3.04 -16.33
N GLY A 49 -8.29 4.33 -16.49
CA GLY A 49 -8.89 5.19 -17.51
C GLY A 49 -10.37 5.44 -17.27
N ASP A 50 -11.16 5.45 -18.34
CA ASP A 50 -12.60 5.73 -18.29
C ASP A 50 -13.40 4.70 -17.47
N ASN A 51 -12.83 3.52 -17.20
CA ASN A 51 -13.45 2.52 -16.32
C ASN A 51 -13.44 2.96 -14.85
N ARG A 52 -12.57 3.90 -14.48
CA ARG A 52 -12.41 4.36 -13.09
C ARG A 52 -12.05 5.86 -13.02
N PRO A 53 -12.95 6.75 -13.46
CA PRO A 53 -12.66 8.18 -13.62
C PRO A 53 -12.39 8.90 -12.30
N GLU A 54 -12.86 8.36 -11.18
CA GLU A 54 -12.64 8.89 -9.82
C GLU A 54 -11.21 8.63 -9.29
N SER A 55 -10.42 7.79 -9.99
CA SER A 55 -9.06 7.46 -9.59
C SER A 55 -8.02 7.84 -10.64
N PRO A 56 -7.87 9.15 -10.94
CA PRO A 56 -6.97 9.61 -11.98
C PRO A 56 -5.51 9.27 -11.64
N LEU A 57 -4.70 9.08 -12.67
CA LEU A 57 -3.28 8.78 -12.51
C LEU A 57 -2.60 9.85 -11.63
N GLY A 58 -1.94 9.40 -10.56
CA GLY A 58 -1.24 10.29 -9.64
C GLY A 58 -2.13 11.02 -8.62
N CYS A 59 -3.39 10.61 -8.41
CA CYS A 59 -4.28 11.19 -7.42
C CYS A 59 -3.82 11.00 -5.96
N VAL A 60 -2.96 10.01 -5.70
CA VAL A 60 -2.32 9.79 -4.41
C VAL A 60 -0.82 10.01 -4.49
N LYS A 61 -0.26 10.58 -3.43
CA LYS A 61 1.17 10.81 -3.30
C LYS A 61 1.80 9.72 -2.45
N VAL A 62 2.60 8.87 -3.08
CA VAL A 62 3.47 7.92 -2.38
C VAL A 62 4.85 8.55 -2.23
N PRO A 63 5.40 8.70 -1.00
CA PRO A 63 6.75 9.21 -0.81
C PRO A 63 7.79 8.33 -1.52
N TYR A 64 8.76 8.95 -2.20
CA TYR A 64 9.82 8.21 -2.91
C TYR A 64 10.62 7.27 -1.99
N SER A 65 10.75 7.60 -0.71
CA SER A 65 11.37 6.72 0.28
C SER A 65 10.72 5.34 0.37
N ARG A 66 9.41 5.21 0.07
CA ARG A 66 8.73 3.91 0.02
C ARG A 66 9.25 3.02 -1.10
N LEU A 67 9.57 3.63 -2.26
CA LEU A 67 10.22 2.92 -3.36
C LEU A 67 11.63 2.47 -2.95
N GLU A 68 12.39 3.31 -2.25
CA GLU A 68 13.72 2.96 -1.76
C GLU A 68 13.68 1.81 -0.74
N GLU A 69 12.72 1.86 0.19
CA GLU A 69 12.45 0.77 1.14
C GLU A 69 12.15 -0.53 0.40
N LEU A 70 11.25 -0.51 -0.59
CA LEU A 70 10.88 -1.68 -1.39
C LEU A 70 12.05 -2.24 -2.19
N ARG A 71 12.88 -1.38 -2.80
CA ARG A 71 14.03 -1.80 -3.61
C ARG A 71 15.14 -2.48 -2.79
N ASN A 72 15.28 -2.12 -1.51
CA ASN A 72 16.43 -2.50 -0.68
C ASN A 72 16.19 -3.66 0.30
N GLY A 73 15.15 -4.48 0.10
CA GLY A 73 15.03 -5.71 0.90
C GLY A 73 14.07 -6.70 0.30
#